data_AF-A0A964LFG1-F1
#
_entry.id   AF-A0A964LFG1-F1
#
_cell.length_a   1.000
_cell.length_b   1.000
_cell.length_c   1.000
_cell.angle_alpha   90.00
_cell.angle_beta   90.00
_cell.angle_gamma   90.00
#
_symmetry.space_group_name_H-M   'P 1'
#
loop_
_entity.id
_entity.type
_entity.pdbx_description
1 polymer ?
#
loop_
_entity_poly.entity_id
_entity_poly.type
_entity_poly.pdbx_seq_one_letter_code
_entity_poly.pdbx_strand_id
1 'polypeptide(L)'
;MNTEQANTAQANPTRDEKGRFSFGNKGGPGNPFARKVAALRQALLDSITPEDIQDVATRLLDLAKDGKVQAAKLLLAYTIGKPQPAPEPDRLDADEWQVYQETAPMKKESPALSGCFASVESGRTPRSG
;
A
#
# COMPACT_ATOMS: atom_id res chain seq x y z
N MET A 1 -11.24 -52.68 -13.45
CA MET A 1 -10.24 -51.97 -14.26
C MET A 1 -10.89 -50.67 -14.69
N ASN A 2 -10.50 -49.57 -14.03
CA ASN A 2 -11.18 -48.28 -14.15
C ASN A 2 -10.67 -47.53 -15.38
N THR A 3 -11.60 -47.04 -16.19
CA THR A 3 -11.36 -46.24 -17.39
C THR A 3 -11.14 -44.78 -16.97
N GLU A 4 -9.89 -44.32 -16.99
CA GLU A 4 -9.56 -42.90 -16.89
C GLU A 4 -9.91 -42.20 -18.21
N GLN A 5 -11.05 -41.49 -18.22
CA GLN A 5 -11.37 -40.56 -19.31
C GLN A 5 -10.64 -39.24 -19.05
N ALA A 6 -9.53 -39.03 -19.76
CA ALA A 6 -8.85 -37.76 -19.82
C ALA A 6 -9.78 -36.69 -20.45
N ASN A 7 -10.23 -35.76 -19.62
CA ASN A 7 -11.00 -34.59 -20.00
C ASN A 7 -10.13 -33.67 -20.87
N THR A 8 -10.22 -33.78 -22.19
CA THR A 8 -9.56 -32.89 -23.14
C THR A 8 -10.22 -31.52 -23.09
N ALA A 9 -9.63 -30.62 -22.29
CA ALA A 9 -9.97 -29.22 -22.24
C ALA A 9 -9.84 -28.62 -23.64
N GLN A 10 -10.97 -28.25 -24.23
CA GLN A 10 -11.05 -27.58 -25.53
C GLN A 10 -10.30 -26.25 -25.44
N ALA A 11 -9.16 -26.14 -26.14
CA ALA A 11 -8.40 -24.91 -26.26
C ALA A 11 -9.24 -23.86 -27.00
N ASN A 12 -9.86 -22.94 -26.24
CA ASN A 12 -10.55 -21.80 -26.82
C ASN A 12 -9.49 -20.86 -27.44
N PRO A 13 -9.55 -20.53 -28.74
CA PRO A 13 -8.51 -19.71 -29.40
C PRO A 13 -8.40 -18.28 -28.85
N THR A 14 -9.38 -17.87 -28.04
CA THR A 14 -9.47 -16.57 -27.38
C THR A 14 -8.86 -16.54 -25.97
N ARG A 15 -8.34 -17.64 -25.40
CA ARG A 15 -7.69 -17.61 -24.08
C ARG A 15 -6.50 -18.56 -24.01
N ASP A 16 -5.46 -18.19 -23.28
CA ASP A 16 -4.33 -19.09 -23.02
C ASP A 16 -4.68 -20.17 -21.99
N GLU A 17 -3.79 -21.15 -21.81
CA GLU A 17 -3.96 -22.25 -20.85
C GLU A 17 -4.09 -21.77 -19.39
N LYS A 18 -3.75 -20.50 -19.11
CA LYS A 18 -3.87 -19.85 -17.81
C LYS A 18 -5.12 -18.96 -17.72
N GLY A 19 -6.02 -19.03 -18.70
CA GLY A 19 -7.29 -18.30 -18.74
C GLY A 19 -7.18 -16.81 -19.09
N ARG A 20 -6.00 -16.33 -19.48
CA ARG A 20 -5.77 -14.93 -19.90
C ARG A 20 -6.14 -14.77 -21.37
N PHE A 21 -6.45 -13.55 -21.77
CA PHE A 21 -6.68 -13.26 -23.18
C PHE A 21 -5.38 -13.45 -23.99
N SER A 22 -5.43 -14.36 -24.97
CA SER A 22 -4.37 -14.56 -25.96
C SER A 22 -4.17 -13.32 -26.85
N PHE A 23 -2.95 -13.19 -27.42
CA PHE A 23 -2.61 -12.14 -28.38
C PHE A 23 -3.55 -12.20 -29.60
N GLY A 24 -4.10 -11.04 -30.01
CA GLY A 24 -5.09 -10.97 -31.10
C GLY A 24 -6.54 -11.12 -30.67
N ASN A 25 -6.84 -11.20 -29.36
CA ASN A 25 -8.22 -11.07 -28.89
C ASN A 25 -8.80 -9.70 -29.23
N LYS A 26 -9.95 -9.70 -29.90
CA LYS A 26 -10.74 -8.49 -30.19
C LYS A 26 -11.31 -7.82 -28.93
N GLY A 27 -11.15 -8.44 -27.76
CA GLY A 27 -11.82 -8.03 -26.53
C GLY A 27 -13.34 -8.28 -26.59
N GLY A 28 -14.03 -7.99 -25.49
CA GLY A 28 -15.50 -7.89 -25.53
C GLY A 28 -15.92 -6.60 -26.24
N PRO A 29 -17.15 -6.51 -26.76
CA PRO A 29 -17.70 -5.24 -27.21
C PRO A 29 -17.66 -4.30 -26.00
N GLY A 30 -16.77 -3.31 -26.04
CA GLY A 30 -16.56 -2.39 -24.93
C GLY A 30 -17.89 -1.80 -24.43
N ASN A 31 -17.96 -1.38 -23.16
CA ASN A 31 -19.22 -0.89 -22.59
C ASN A 31 -19.83 0.21 -23.49
N PRO A 32 -21.04 -0.01 -24.05
CA PRO A 32 -21.66 0.93 -25.01
C PRO A 32 -21.92 2.30 -24.38
N PHE A 33 -21.97 2.38 -23.06
CA PHE A 33 -22.16 3.62 -22.30
C PHE A 33 -20.86 4.18 -21.71
N ALA A 34 -19.69 3.60 -22.00
CA ALA A 34 -18.41 4.03 -21.41
C ALA A 34 -18.19 5.53 -21.54
N ARG A 35 -18.41 6.08 -22.74
CA ARG A 35 -18.27 7.52 -23.01
C ARG A 35 -19.28 8.36 -22.23
N LYS A 36 -20.54 7.91 -22.18
CA LYS A 36 -21.61 8.60 -21.46
C LYS A 36 -21.35 8.62 -19.95
N VAL A 37 -20.90 7.50 -19.38
CA VAL A 37 -20.55 7.39 -17.96
C VAL A 37 -19.33 8.24 -17.63
N ALA A 38 -18.31 8.28 -18.50
CA ALA A 38 -17.15 9.15 -18.32
C ALA A 38 -17.56 10.63 -18.28
N ALA A 39 -18.41 11.07 -19.23
CA ALA A 39 -18.93 12.43 -19.25
C ALA A 39 -19.73 12.79 -17.99
N LEU A 40 -20.58 11.88 -17.50
CA LEU A 40 -21.33 12.10 -16.26
C LEU A 40 -20.42 12.18 -15.03
N ARG A 41 -19.38 11.33 -14.95
CA ARG A 41 -18.40 11.40 -13.86
C ARG A 41 -17.61 12.69 -13.88
N GLN A 42 -17.20 13.14 -15.06
CA GLN A 42 -16.50 14.41 -15.23
C GLN A 42 -17.38 15.57 -14.77
N ALA A 43 -18.62 15.66 -15.27
CA ALA A 43 -19.55 16.71 -14.87
C ALA A 43 -19.80 16.74 -13.35
N LEU A 44 -19.89 15.58 -12.70
CA LEU A 44 -20.00 15.51 -11.24
C LEU A 44 -18.76 16.06 -10.53
N LEU A 45 -17.56 15.65 -10.97
CA LEU A 45 -16.31 16.14 -10.38
C LEU A 45 -16.14 17.65 -10.59
N ASP A 46 -16.52 18.17 -11.74
CA ASP A 46 -16.44 19.60 -12.07
C ASP A 46 -17.45 20.44 -11.25
N SER A 47 -18.56 19.82 -10.83
CA SER A 47 -19.62 20.51 -10.07
C SER A 47 -19.35 20.61 -8.57
N ILE A 48 -18.47 19.78 -8.02
CA ILE A 48 -18.24 19.68 -6.58
C ILE A 48 -17.09 20.61 -6.19
N THR A 49 -17.37 21.54 -5.28
CA THR A 49 -16.36 22.44 -4.73
C THR A 49 -15.73 21.89 -3.44
N PRO A 50 -14.54 22.37 -3.03
CA PRO A 50 -13.98 22.03 -1.73
C PRO A 50 -14.90 22.38 -0.55
N GLU A 51 -15.67 23.46 -0.66
CA GLU A 51 -16.64 23.92 0.33
C GLU A 51 -17.80 22.91 0.47
N ASP A 52 -18.34 22.41 -0.65
CA ASP A 52 -19.38 21.38 -0.63
C ASP A 52 -18.91 20.10 0.10
N ILE A 53 -17.63 19.73 -0.09
CA ILE A 53 -17.04 18.58 0.60
C ILE A 53 -16.94 18.82 2.11
N GLN A 54 -16.62 20.04 2.55
CA GLN A 54 -16.57 20.39 3.96
C GLN A 54 -17.96 20.34 4.60
N ASP A 55 -18.99 20.83 3.89
CA ASP A 55 -20.38 20.78 4.35
C ASP A 55 -20.87 19.34 4.48
N VAL A 56 -20.56 18.49 3.48
CA VAL A 56 -20.87 17.05 3.54
C VAL A 56 -20.13 16.38 4.70
N ALA A 57 -18.86 16.70 4.92
CA ALA A 57 -18.09 16.14 6.03
C ALA A 57 -18.68 16.53 7.40
N THR A 58 -19.09 17.80 7.54
CA THR A 58 -19.77 18.29 8.75
C THR A 58 -21.07 17.54 8.99
N ARG A 59 -21.90 17.38 7.95
CA ARG A 59 -23.14 16.63 8.07
C ARG A 59 -22.91 15.14 8.36
N LEU A 60 -21.85 14.56 7.80
CA LEU A 60 -21.47 13.17 8.04
C LEU A 60 -21.05 12.96 9.50
N LEU A 61 -20.35 13.92 10.09
CA LEU A 61 -19.98 13.91 11.51
C LEU A 61 -21.21 13.95 12.41
N ASP A 62 -22.19 14.80 12.11
CA ASP A 62 -23.44 14.87 12.87
C ASP A 62 -24.22 13.55 12.80
N LEU A 63 -24.34 12.97 11.60
CA LEU A 63 -24.99 11.65 11.43
C LEU A 63 -24.24 10.53 12.17
N ALA A 64 -22.92 10.60 12.25
CA ALA A 64 -22.13 9.64 13.01
C ALA A 64 -22.38 9.78 14.52
N LYS A 65 -22.46 11.02 15.03
CA LYS A 65 -22.81 11.31 16.44
C LYS A 65 -24.22 10.86 16.79
N ASP A 66 -25.17 10.98 15.85
CA ASP A 66 -26.54 10.47 15.98
C ASP A 66 -26.63 8.94 15.97
N GLY A 67 -25.51 8.22 15.78
CA GLY A 67 -25.46 6.77 15.87
C GLY A 67 -25.63 6.04 14.55
N LYS A 68 -25.55 6.72 13.39
CA LYS A 68 -25.55 6.02 12.09
C LYS A 68 -24.21 5.32 11.86
N VAL A 69 -24.20 4.00 12.07
CA VAL A 69 -23.01 3.13 11.98
C VAL A 69 -22.28 3.27 10.64
N GLN A 70 -22.98 3.43 9.53
CA GLN A 70 -22.39 3.60 8.21
C GLN A 70 -21.66 4.94 8.06
N ALA A 71 -22.22 6.01 8.61
CA ALA A 71 -21.56 7.32 8.63
C ALA A 71 -20.30 7.27 9.51
N ALA A 72 -20.40 6.67 10.70
CA ALA A 72 -19.25 6.47 11.59
C ALA A 72 -18.15 5.63 10.92
N LYS A 73 -18.52 4.55 10.22
CA LYS A 73 -17.56 3.70 9.48
C LYS A 73 -16.82 4.47 8.40
N LEU A 74 -17.54 5.27 7.59
CA LEU A 74 -16.91 6.10 6.57
C LEU A 74 -15.99 7.13 7.22
N LEU A 75 -16.46 7.86 8.23
CA LEU A 75 -15.67 8.87 8.91
C LEU A 75 -14.38 8.30 9.51
N LEU A 76 -14.47 7.17 10.23
CA LEU A 76 -13.30 6.51 10.82
C LEU A 76 -12.34 5.96 9.76
N ALA A 77 -12.86 5.34 8.68
CA ALA A 77 -12.03 4.75 7.63
C ALA A 77 -11.19 5.78 6.86
N TYR A 78 -11.68 7.03 6.74
CA TYR A 78 -10.97 8.10 6.04
C TYR A 78 -10.17 9.03 6.98
N THR A 79 -10.42 9.01 8.29
CA THR A 79 -9.67 9.85 9.27
C THR A 79 -8.54 9.09 9.96
N ILE A 80 -8.84 7.91 10.49
CA ILE A 80 -7.89 7.06 11.24
C ILE A 80 -7.33 5.96 10.34
N GLY A 81 -8.09 5.56 9.31
CA GLY A 81 -7.76 4.46 8.42
C GLY A 81 -8.54 3.19 8.75
N LYS A 82 -8.40 2.17 7.90
CA LYS A 82 -8.93 0.84 8.23
C LYS A 82 -8.01 0.18 9.26
N PRO A 83 -8.56 -0.47 10.30
CA PRO A 83 -7.74 -1.28 11.18
C PRO A 83 -6.96 -2.28 10.33
N GLN A 84 -5.66 -2.40 10.59
CA GLN A 84 -4.83 -3.37 9.89
C GLN A 84 -5.44 -4.76 10.10
N PRO A 85 -5.49 -5.62 9.06
CA PRO A 85 -5.86 -7.00 9.26
C PRO A 85 -4.95 -7.59 10.34
N ALA A 86 -5.52 -8.43 11.21
CA ALA A 86 -4.73 -9.13 12.21
C ALA A 86 -3.55 -9.83 11.47
N PRO A 87 -2.31 -9.63 11.91
CA PRO A 87 -1.17 -10.33 11.33
C PRO A 87 -1.47 -11.83 11.35
N GLU A 88 -1.28 -12.48 10.20
CA GLU A 88 -1.28 -13.93 10.19
C GLU A 88 -0.09 -14.38 11.05
N PRO A 89 -0.29 -15.22 12.08
CA PRO A 89 0.77 -15.59 13.02
C PRO A 89 1.98 -16.22 12.33
N ASP A 90 1.77 -16.88 11.19
CA ASP A 90 2.82 -17.55 10.39
C ASP A 90 3.62 -16.58 9.50
N ARG A 91 3.18 -15.32 9.34
CA ARG A 91 3.87 -14.28 8.57
C ARG A 91 4.65 -13.26 9.41
N LEU A 92 4.40 -13.21 10.72
CA LEU A 92 5.09 -12.30 11.64
C LEU A 92 6.62 -12.46 11.57
N ASP A 93 7.12 -13.70 11.52
CA ASP A 93 8.57 -13.97 11.46
C ASP A 93 9.23 -13.46 10.16
N ALA A 94 8.50 -13.49 9.03
CA ALA A 94 9.01 -13.05 7.74
C ALA A 94 9.02 -11.51 7.63
N ASP A 95 7.99 -10.86 8.18
CA ASP A 95 7.87 -9.41 8.22
C ASP A 95 8.93 -8.78 9.14
N GLU A 96 9.24 -9.42 10.28
CA GLU A 96 10.31 -8.99 11.19
C GLU A 96 11.70 -9.07 10.54
N TRP A 97 11.96 -10.10 9.73
CA TRP A 97 13.25 -10.27 9.02
C TRP A 97 13.43 -9.26 7.88
N GLN A 98 12.36 -8.89 7.17
CA GLN A 98 12.40 -7.87 6.11
C GLN A 98 12.67 -6.47 6.65
N VAL A 99 11.99 -6.08 7.75
CA VAL A 99 12.24 -4.78 8.41
C VAL A 99 13.70 -4.67 8.87
N TYR A 100 14.30 -5.78 9.33
CA TYR A 100 15.71 -5.82 9.71
C TYR A 100 16.66 -5.62 8.52
N GLN A 101 16.35 -6.17 7.35
CA GLN A 101 17.16 -5.96 6.13
C GLN A 101 17.02 -4.54 5.56
N GLU A 102 15.83 -3.96 5.59
CA GLU A 102 15.57 -2.62 5.09
C GLU A 102 16.18 -1.52 5.99
N THR A 103 16.20 -1.73 7.30
CA THR A 103 16.79 -0.78 8.26
C THR A 103 18.30 -0.98 8.50
N ALA A 104 18.86 -2.13 8.11
CA ALA A 104 20.30 -2.42 8.23
C ALA A 104 21.24 -1.43 7.50
N PRO A 105 20.98 -0.97 6.26
CA PRO A 105 21.86 -0.01 5.59
C PRO A 105 21.82 1.39 6.21
N MET A 106 20.75 1.78 6.93
CA MET A 106 20.68 3.07 7.62
C MET A 106 21.54 3.15 8.90
N LYS A 107 21.99 2.02 9.45
CA LYS A 107 22.81 1.98 10.69
C LYS A 107 24.33 1.85 10.43
N LYS A 108 24.77 1.81 9.17
CA LYS A 108 26.19 1.61 8.83
C LYS A 108 26.83 2.81 8.13
N GLU A 109 26.72 4.04 8.63
CA GLU A 109 27.77 5.05 8.39
C GLU A 109 27.89 6.04 9.55
N SER A 110 28.99 5.95 10.30
CA SER A 110 29.74 7.10 10.83
C SER A 110 31.07 6.62 11.44
N PRO A 111 32.13 6.41 10.63
CA PRO A 111 33.48 6.17 11.15
C PRO A 111 34.12 7.40 11.82
N ALA A 112 33.39 8.50 12.00
CA ALA A 112 33.92 9.79 12.46
C ALA A 112 34.13 9.91 13.99
N LEU A 113 33.82 8.90 14.80
CA LEU A 113 33.92 9.00 16.28
C LEU A 113 35.09 8.20 16.91
N SER A 114 35.93 7.53 16.12
CA SER A 114 37.04 6.71 16.66
C SER A 114 38.41 7.40 16.69
N GLY A 115 38.47 8.71 16.46
CA GLY A 115 39.74 9.43 16.23
C GLY A 115 40.01 10.61 17.16
N CYS A 116 39.63 10.55 18.45
CA CYS A 116 39.92 11.67 19.38
C CYS A 116 40.51 11.27 20.75
N PHE A 117 40.99 10.03 20.94
CA PHE A 117 41.49 9.55 22.24
C PHE A 117 42.87 8.88 22.16
N ALA A 118 43.85 9.52 21.53
CA ALA A 118 45.23 9.05 21.63
C ALA A 118 46.25 10.16 21.35
N SER A 119 46.38 11.12 22.27
CA SER A 119 47.64 11.85 22.53
C SER A 119 47.47 12.76 23.75
N VAL A 120 47.33 12.16 24.93
CA VAL A 120 47.62 12.84 26.19
C VAL A 120 48.51 11.91 27.01
N GLU A 121 49.62 12.47 27.49
CA GLU A 121 50.56 11.94 28.49
C GLU A 121 51.54 10.81 28.09
N SER A 122 52.78 11.22 27.75
CA SER A 122 53.97 10.80 28.51
C SER A 122 55.20 11.60 28.08
N GLY A 123 55.80 12.37 29.00
CA GLY A 123 57.06 13.07 28.76
C GLY A 123 57.37 14.18 29.76
N ARG A 124 57.57 13.81 31.03
CA ARG A 124 57.84 14.72 32.16
C ARG A 124 59.35 15.11 32.23
N THR A 125 59.68 16.37 31.87
CA THR A 125 60.72 17.28 32.49
C THR A 125 62.22 16.90 32.41
N PRO A 126 63.22 17.80 32.63
CA PRO A 126 63.16 19.06 33.40
C PRO A 126 63.91 20.31 32.90
N ARG A 127 63.55 21.38 33.60
CA ARG A 127 64.03 22.76 33.74
C ARG A 127 65.55 22.87 34.00
N SER A 128 66.25 23.79 33.32
CA SER A 128 67.36 24.61 33.88
C SER A 128 68.02 25.49 32.82
N GLY A 129 68.26 26.77 33.17
CA GLY A 129 69.24 27.65 32.50
C GLY A 129 68.66 28.86 31.82
#